data_AF-A0A972ML61-F1
#
_entry.id   AF-A0A972ML61-F1
#
_cell.length_a   1.000
_cell.length_b   1.000
_cell.length_c   1.000
_cell.angle_alpha   90.00
_cell.angle_beta   90.00
_cell.angle_gamma   90.00
#
_symmetry.space_group_name_H-M   'P 1'
#
loop_
_entity.id
_entity.type
_entity.pdbx_description
1 polymer ?
#
loop_
_entity_poly.entity_id
_entity_poly.type
_entity_poly.pdbx_seq_one_letter_code
_entity_poly.pdbx_strand_id
1 'polypeptide(L)'
;MRRGLLGFLIGFIAGIISSYIFYKNKKQILEKLSALEKQIKNLEVKNSIRKSATEIVSSLKKFTEEIEEVTDKEKEILLNKVEEKIRKLEEIIK
;
A
#
# COMPACT_ATOMS: atom_id res chain seq x y z
N MET A 1 18.14 7.26 9.89
CA MET A 1 16.79 6.79 10.27
C MET A 1 15.75 6.93 9.14
N ARG A 2 15.61 8.09 8.47
CA ARG A 2 14.58 8.31 7.42
C ARG A 2 14.59 7.29 6.27
N ARG A 3 15.76 6.90 5.73
CA ARG A 3 15.86 5.88 4.66
C ARG A 3 15.36 4.49 5.08
N GLY A 4 15.58 4.10 6.34
CA GLY A 4 15.11 2.82 6.88
C GLY A 4 13.59 2.76 7.01
N LEU A 5 12.96 3.84 7.49
CA LEU A 5 11.50 3.96 7.56
C LEU A 5 10.84 3.95 6.18
N LEU A 6 11.50 4.55 5.18
CA LEU A 6 11.01 4.58 3.80
C LEU A 6 11.14 3.21 3.12
N GLY A 7 12.26 2.52 3.31
CA GLY A 7 12.42 1.13 2.86
C GLY A 7 11.43 0.18 3.55
N PHE A 8 11.16 0.38 4.84
CA PHE A 8 10.11 -0.34 5.57
C PHE A 8 8.73 -0.11 4.95
N LEU A 9 8.38 1.15 4.63
CA LEU A 9 7.11 1.50 3.99
C LEU A 9 6.91 0.78 2.66
N ILE A 10 7.91 0.86 1.77
CA ILE A 10 7.87 0.21 0.47
C ILE A 10 7.76 -1.30 0.64
N GLY A 11 8.62 -1.90 1.47
CA GLY A 11 8.62 -3.33 1.72
C GLY A 11 7.32 -3.84 2.35
N PHE A 12 6.71 -3.08 3.25
CA PHE A 12 5.44 -3.43 3.88
C PHE A 12 4.29 -3.39 2.88
N ILE A 13 4.24 -2.35 2.03
CA ILE A 13 3.21 -2.24 0.97
C ILE A 13 3.38 -3.37 -0.06
N ALA A 14 4.60 -3.66 -0.50
CA ALA A 14 4.90 -4.77 -1.40
C ALA A 14 4.53 -6.13 -0.78
N GLY A 15 4.78 -6.29 0.52
CA GLY A 15 4.37 -7.48 1.29
C GLY A 15 2.86 -7.65 1.36
N ILE A 16 2.09 -6.55 1.47
CA ILE A 16 0.62 -6.59 1.42
C ILE A 16 0.13 -7.01 0.02
N ILE A 17 0.70 -6.45 -1.04
CA ILE A 17 0.34 -6.85 -2.42
C ILE A 17 0.61 -8.34 -2.64
N SER A 18 1.78 -8.81 -2.22
CA SER A 18 2.12 -10.23 -2.32
C SER A 18 1.15 -11.09 -1.49
N SER A 19 0.86 -10.69 -0.25
CA SER A 19 -0.14 -11.37 0.58
C SER A 19 -1.54 -11.36 -0.03
N TYR A 20 -1.89 -10.33 -0.78
CA TYR A 20 -3.17 -10.22 -1.48
C TYR A 20 -3.27 -11.21 -2.65
N ILE A 21 -2.17 -11.40 -3.40
CA ILE A 21 -2.10 -12.37 -4.50
C ILE A 21 -2.14 -13.81 -3.96
N PHE A 22 -1.45 -14.09 -2.84
CA PHE A 22 -1.29 -15.45 -2.31
C PHE A 22 -2.35 -15.88 -1.28
N TYR A 23 -2.92 -14.94 -0.51
CA TYR A 23 -3.78 -15.24 0.64
C TYR A 23 -5.05 -14.39 0.62
N LYS A 24 -6.23 -15.05 0.52
CA LYS A 24 -7.56 -14.42 0.50
C LYS A 24 -8.02 -13.84 1.85
N ASN A 25 -7.11 -13.54 2.78
CA ASN A 25 -7.49 -13.18 4.15
C ASN A 25 -7.76 -11.67 4.31
N LYS A 26 -8.86 -11.22 3.68
CA LYS A 26 -9.33 -9.82 3.62
C LYS A 26 -9.21 -9.07 4.95
N LYS A 27 -9.71 -9.67 6.04
CA LYS A 27 -9.70 -9.05 7.38
C LYS A 27 -8.28 -8.73 7.86
N GLN A 28 -7.35 -9.67 7.70
CA GLN A 28 -5.96 -9.49 8.12
C GLN A 28 -5.25 -8.42 7.29
N ILE A 29 -5.55 -8.33 5.98
CA ILE A 29 -4.99 -7.30 5.09
C ILE A 29 -5.49 -5.91 5.50
N LEU A 30 -6.79 -5.76 5.78
CA LEU A 30 -7.38 -4.50 6.22
C LEU A 30 -6.82 -4.02 7.57
N GLU A 31 -6.59 -4.94 8.51
CA GLU A 31 -5.93 -4.62 9.79
C GLU A 31 -4.50 -4.12 9.57
N LYS A 32 -3.70 -4.81 8.75
CA LYS A 32 -2.33 -4.41 8.40
C LYS A 32 -2.29 -3.04 7.71
N LEU A 33 -3.20 -2.80 6.76
CA LEU A 33 -3.30 -1.51 6.07
C LEU A 33 -3.70 -0.38 7.03
N SER A 34 -4.63 -0.63 7.95
CA SER A 34 -5.03 0.34 8.96
C SER A 34 -3.89 0.67 9.94
N ALA A 35 -3.08 -0.33 10.31
CA ALA A 35 -1.89 -0.12 11.11
C ALA A 35 -0.85 0.72 10.35
N LEU A 36 -0.62 0.43 9.07
CA LEU A 36 0.30 1.20 8.23
C LEU A 36 -0.15 2.65 8.07
N GLU A 37 -1.45 2.88 7.87
CA GLU A 37 -2.01 4.22 7.76
C GLU A 37 -1.73 5.07 9.01
N LYS A 38 -1.88 4.47 10.20
CA LYS A 38 -1.53 5.12 11.49
C LYS A 38 -0.04 5.42 11.57
N GLN A 39 0.81 4.50 11.14
CA GLN A 39 2.27 4.71 11.12
C GLN A 39 2.64 5.86 10.18
N ILE A 40 2.08 5.91 8.97
CA ILE A 40 2.32 6.99 7.98
C ILE A 40 1.98 8.36 8.55
N LYS A 41 0.85 8.48 9.26
CA LYS A 41 0.43 9.74 9.90
C LYS A 41 1.46 10.26 10.90
N ASN A 42 2.14 9.34 11.60
CA ASN A 42 3.11 9.66 12.64
C ASN A 42 4.56 9.75 12.11
N LEU A 43 4.80 9.47 10.83
CA LEU A 43 6.14 9.52 10.25
C LEU A 43 6.64 10.95 10.06
N GLU A 44 7.87 11.23 10.53
CA GLU A 44 8.63 12.45 10.22
C GLU A 44 9.25 12.40 8.81
N VAL A 45 8.39 12.41 7.79
CA VAL A 45 8.76 12.43 6.37
C VAL A 45 8.24 13.70 5.68
N LYS A 46 8.74 13.99 4.48
CA LYS A 46 8.22 15.08 3.65
C LYS A 46 6.73 14.90 3.41
N ASN A 47 5.97 16.00 3.36
CA ASN A 47 4.52 15.96 3.11
C ASN A 47 4.18 15.24 1.79
N SER A 48 5.01 15.37 0.75
CA SER A 48 4.83 14.65 -0.51
C SER A 48 4.85 13.13 -0.33
N ILE A 49 5.85 12.62 0.40
CA ILE A 49 5.99 11.20 0.72
C ILE A 49 4.81 10.72 1.57
N ARG A 50 4.43 11.47 2.62
CA ARG A 50 3.30 11.12 3.48
C ARG A 50 2.01 11.03 2.66
N LYS A 51 1.77 12.01 1.78
CA LYS A 51 0.60 12.04 0.90
C LYS A 51 0.59 10.83 -0.03
N SER A 52 1.68 10.58 -0.76
CA SER A 52 1.78 9.43 -1.68
C SER A 52 1.60 8.09 -0.96
N ALA A 53 2.23 7.89 0.21
CA ALA A 53 2.06 6.68 1.00
C ALA A 53 0.61 6.50 1.50
N THR A 54 -0.03 7.58 1.96
CA THR A 54 -1.43 7.56 2.40
C THR A 54 -2.35 7.20 1.24
N GLU A 55 -2.15 7.80 0.05
CA GLU A 55 -2.94 7.49 -1.15
C GLU A 55 -2.83 6.01 -1.56
N ILE A 56 -1.61 5.44 -1.49
CA ILE A 56 -1.37 4.03 -1.80
C ILE A 56 -2.12 3.12 -0.82
N VAL A 57 -1.98 3.39 0.49
CA VAL A 57 -2.66 2.59 1.53
C VAL A 57 -4.18 2.70 1.42
N SER A 58 -4.72 3.90 1.18
CA SER A 58 -6.16 4.08 0.97
C SER A 58 -6.65 3.34 -0.27
N SER A 59 -5.88 3.35 -1.36
CA SER A 59 -6.22 2.61 -2.59
C SER A 59 -6.27 1.10 -2.32
N LEU A 60 -5.29 0.58 -1.58
CA LEU A 60 -5.24 -0.83 -1.18
C LEU A 60 -6.38 -1.21 -0.22
N LYS A 61 -6.77 -0.33 0.71
CA LYS A 61 -7.91 -0.61 1.62
C LYS A 61 -9.20 -0.73 0.84
N LYS A 62 -9.50 0.27 0.01
CA LYS A 62 -10.69 0.28 -0.84
C LYS A 62 -10.75 -0.97 -1.72
N PHE A 63 -9.62 -1.33 -2.33
CA PHE A 63 -9.52 -2.53 -3.14
C PHE A 63 -9.71 -3.83 -2.36
N THR A 64 -9.21 -3.87 -1.12
CA THR A 64 -9.40 -5.03 -0.23
C THR A 64 -10.84 -5.13 0.26
N GLU A 65 -11.54 -4.00 0.42
CA GLU A 65 -12.97 -3.95 0.75
C GLU A 65 -13.83 -4.47 -0.42
N GLU A 66 -13.54 -3.99 -1.64
CA GLU A 66 -14.30 -4.28 -2.86
C GLU A 66 -13.92 -5.62 -3.54
N ILE A 67 -12.93 -6.37 -3.02
CA ILE A 67 -12.37 -7.59 -3.65
C ILE A 67 -13.38 -8.67 -4.02
N GLU A 68 -14.49 -8.76 -3.30
CA GLU A 68 -15.57 -9.73 -3.55
C GLU A 68 -16.46 -9.31 -4.73
N GLU A 69 -16.43 -8.04 -5.11
CA GLU A 69 -17.30 -7.43 -6.14
C GLU A 69 -16.57 -7.24 -7.49
N VAL A 70 -15.24 -7.37 -7.53
CA VAL A 70 -14.43 -7.21 -8.75
C VAL A 70 -13.96 -8.53 -9.35
N THR A 71 -13.94 -8.59 -10.68
CA THR A 71 -13.39 -9.71 -11.46
C THR A 71 -11.88 -9.82 -11.32
N ASP A 72 -11.31 -10.98 -11.64
CA ASP A 72 -9.85 -11.19 -11.55
C ASP A 72 -9.06 -10.26 -12.49
N LYS A 73 -9.65 -9.89 -13.64
CA LYS A 73 -9.05 -8.92 -14.56
C LYS A 73 -9.04 -7.50 -13.99
N GLU A 74 -10.12 -7.09 -13.31
CA GLU A 74 -10.18 -5.80 -12.63
C GLU A 74 -9.22 -5.75 -11.44
N LYS A 75 -9.08 -6.87 -10.71
CA LYS A 75 -8.08 -7.01 -9.65
C LYS A 75 -6.67 -6.79 -10.16
N GLU A 76 -6.31 -7.43 -11.27
CA GLU A 76 -4.99 -7.26 -11.88
C GLU A 76 -4.72 -5.80 -12.29
N ILE A 77 -5.69 -5.14 -12.94
CA ILE A 77 -5.57 -3.74 -13.34
C ILE A 77 -5.38 -2.83 -12.11
N LEU A 78 -6.11 -3.09 -11.02
CA LEU A 78 -6.01 -2.31 -9.79
C LEU A 78 -4.68 -2.54 -9.07
N LEU A 79 -4.22 -3.79 -8.99
CA LEU A 79 -2.89 -4.12 -8.45
C LEU A 79 -1.79 -3.41 -9.23
N ASN A 80 -1.84 -3.44 -10.57
CA ASN A 80 -0.88 -2.74 -11.42
C ASN A 80 -0.86 -1.23 -11.16
N LYS A 81 -2.02 -0.59 -10.95
CA LYS A 81 -2.09 0.83 -10.59
C LYS A 81 -1.46 1.13 -9.24
N VAL A 82 -1.63 0.23 -8.26
CA VAL A 82 -0.99 0.36 -6.95
C VAL A 82 0.53 0.19 -7.07
N GLU A 83 1.00 -0.80 -7.84
CA GLU A 83 2.43 -0.99 -8.11
C GLU A 83 3.06 0.24 -8.77
N GLU A 84 2.39 0.84 -9.75
CA GLU A 84 2.88 2.06 -10.38
C GLU A 84 3.02 3.22 -9.39
N LYS A 85 2.06 3.37 -8.46
CA LYS A 85 2.13 4.36 -7.38
C LYS A 85 3.30 4.09 -6.44
N ILE A 86 3.60 2.81 -6.15
CA ILE A 86 4.77 2.43 -5.33
C ILE A 86 6.06 2.81 -6.05
N ARG A 87 6.19 2.52 -7.36
CA ARG A 87 7.37 2.92 -8.14
C ARG A 87 7.59 4.44 -8.11
N LYS A 88 6.52 5.23 -8.25
CA LYS A 88 6.60 6.69 -8.11
C LYS A 88 7.04 7.10 -6.70
N LEU A 89 6.58 6.41 -5.67
CA LEU A 89 7.03 6.64 -4.30
C LEU A 89 8.52 6.28 -4.13
N GLU A 90 8.99 5.19 -4.72
CA GLU A 90 10.41 4.80 -4.74
C GLU A 90 11.28 5.85 -5.43
N GLU A 91 10.83 6.42 -6.55
CA GLU A 91 11.52 7.51 -7.25
C GLU A 91 11.62 8.79 -6.41
N ILE A 92 10.58 9.12 -5.63
CA ILE A 92 10.61 10.28 -4.71
C ILE A 92 11.57 10.03 -3.54
N ILE A 93 11.81 8.77 -3.19
CA ILE A 93 12.62 8.35 -2.04
C ILE A 93 14.11 8.19 -2.41
N LYS A 94 14.41 7.77 -3.65
CA LYS A 94 15.76 7.71 -4.20
C LYS A 94 16.42 9.10 -4.19
#